data_AF-A0A1H3MRX2-F1
#
_entry.id   AF-A0A1H3MRX2-F1
#
_cell.length_a   1.000
_cell.length_b   1.000
_cell.length_c   1.000
_cell.angle_alpha   90.00
_cell.angle_beta   90.00
_cell.angle_gamma   90.00
#
_symmetry.space_group_name_H-M   'P 1'
#
loop_
_entity.id
_entity.type
_entity.pdbx_description
1 polymer ?
#
loop_
_entity_poly.entity_id
_entity_poly.type
_entity_poly.pdbx_seq_one_letter_code
_entity_poly.pdbx_strand_id
1 'polypeptide(L)' 'MSKIAIKISPNGPSNKYAVSLRKYTGLGVTEIKNKIENKDFFAETDANDIDDMENLKGLVDNLLKLGAE' A
#
# COMPACT_ATOMS: atom_id res chain seq x y z
N MET A 1 12.27 17.42 -0.45
CA MET A 1 10.91 17.06 -0.91
C MET A 1 10.30 16.15 0.14
N SER A 2 9.12 16.50 0.64
CA SER A 2 8.42 15.69 1.64
C SER A 2 7.74 14.53 0.92
N LYS A 3 7.86 13.32 1.46
CA LYS A 3 7.26 12.12 0.87
C LYS A 3 6.32 11.44 1.85
N ILE A 4 5.27 10.84 1.32
CA ILE A 4 4.30 10.04 2.06
C ILE A 4 4.48 8.58 1.64
N ALA A 5 4.59 7.67 2.61
CA ALA A 5 4.73 6.25 2.35
C ALA A 5 3.70 5.43 3.10
N ILE A 6 3.27 4.31 2.49
CA ILE A 6 2.35 3.36 3.11
C ILE A 6 3.10 2.09 3.50
N LYS A 7 2.84 1.63 4.72
CA LYS A 7 3.14 0.28 5.22
C LYS A 7 1.85 -0.33 5.76
N ILE A 8 1.76 -1.65 5.82
CA ILE A 8 0.59 -2.38 6.32
C ILE A 8 1.04 -3.27 7.48
N SER A 9 0.21 -3.35 8.51
CA SER A 9 0.43 -4.26 9.62
C SER A 9 0.38 -5.72 9.17
N PRO A 10 1.33 -6.57 9.61
CA PRO A 10 1.32 -7.99 9.26
C PRO A 10 0.18 -8.77 9.91
N ASN A 11 -0.55 -8.17 10.86
CA ASN A 11 -1.60 -8.84 11.64
C ASN A 11 -2.96 -8.91 10.91
N GLY A 12 -3.10 -8.19 9.79
CA GLY A 12 -4.33 -8.21 8.99
C GLY A 12 -4.38 -9.37 7.98
N PRO A 13 -5.55 -9.66 7.38
CA PRO A 13 -5.69 -10.63 6.29
C PRO A 13 -4.96 -10.20 5.00
N SER A 14 -3.63 -10.36 4.99
CA SER A 14 -2.70 -9.98 3.90
C SER A 14 -3.12 -10.46 2.51
N ASN A 15 -3.72 -11.65 2.44
CA ASN A 15 -4.25 -12.22 1.19
C ASN A 15 -5.35 -11.36 0.54
N LYS A 16 -6.13 -10.62 1.33
CA LYS A 16 -7.19 -9.74 0.81
C LYS A 16 -6.61 -8.46 0.18
N TYR A 17 -5.49 -7.96 0.70
CA TYR A 17 -4.87 -6.72 0.24
C TYR A 17 -3.95 -6.91 -0.96
N ALA A 18 -3.42 -8.12 -1.15
CA ALA A 18 -2.42 -8.42 -2.18
C ALA A 18 -2.88 -8.03 -3.59
N VAL A 19 -4.18 -8.17 -3.89
CA VAL A 19 -4.75 -7.79 -5.19
C VAL A 19 -4.72 -6.26 -5.40
N SER A 20 -5.19 -5.51 -4.41
CA SER A 20 -5.20 -4.04 -4.46
C SER A 20 -3.78 -3.46 -4.51
N LEU A 21 -2.86 -4.03 -3.71
CA LEU A 21 -1.45 -3.63 -3.70
C LEU A 21 -0.78 -3.92 -5.04
N ARG A 22 -1.01 -5.10 -5.63
CA ARG A 22 -0.46 -5.44 -6.95
C ARG A 22 -0.96 -4.48 -8.04
N LYS A 23 -2.25 -4.13 -8.01
CA LYS A 23 -2.82 -3.19 -8.98
C LYS A 23 -2.17 -1.81 -8.89
N TYR A 24 -1.86 -1.36 -7.69
CA TYR A 24 -1.35 -0.01 -7.44
C TYR A 24 0.17 0.11 -7.59
N THR A 25 0.91 -0.88 -7.08
CA THR A 25 2.38 -0.84 -6.99
C THR A 25 3.06 -1.63 -8.12
N GLY A 26 2.32 -2.46 -8.85
CA GLY A 26 2.87 -3.39 -9.83
C GLY A 26 3.64 -4.57 -9.21
N LEU A 27 3.79 -4.63 -7.88
CA LEU A 27 4.56 -5.66 -7.19
C LEU A 27 3.94 -7.05 -7.33
N GLY A 28 4.79 -8.07 -7.37
CA GLY A 28 4.38 -9.46 -7.30
C GLY A 28 3.81 -9.82 -5.93
N VAL A 29 2.96 -10.86 -5.87
CA VAL A 29 2.34 -11.32 -4.62
C VAL A 29 3.39 -11.73 -3.57
N THR A 30 4.49 -12.35 -4.00
CA THR A 30 5.60 -12.73 -3.11
C THR A 30 6.32 -11.50 -2.55
N GLU A 31 6.55 -10.47 -3.36
CA GLU A 31 7.19 -9.22 -2.92
C GLU A 31 6.30 -8.47 -1.93
N ILE A 32 4.99 -8.43 -2.21
CA ILE A 32 4.00 -7.84 -1.30
C ILE A 32 4.03 -8.57 0.04
N LYS A 33 4.00 -9.90 0.03
CA LYS A 33 4.03 -10.70 1.27
C LYS A 33 5.31 -10.43 2.08
N ASN A 34 6.47 -10.44 1.42
CA ASN A 34 7.75 -10.14 2.06
C ASN A 34 7.76 -8.73 2.67
N LYS A 35 7.23 -7.73 1.95
CA LYS A 35 7.14 -6.36 2.48
C LYS A 35 6.21 -6.26 3.69
N ILE A 36 5.08 -6.97 3.69
CA ILE A 36 4.17 -7.02 4.86
C ILE A 36 4.89 -7.63 6.06
N GLU A 37 5.52 -8.80 5.88
CA GLU A 37 6.23 -9.52 6.95
C GLU A 37 7.39 -8.70 7.53
N ASN A 38 8.14 -8.00 6.69
CA ASN A 38 9.25 -7.15 7.09
C ASN A 38 8.83 -5.74 7.55
N LYS A 39 7.54 -5.39 7.49
CA LYS A 39 6.99 -4.05 7.79
C LYS A 39 7.59 -2.93 6.91
N ASP A 40 7.89 -3.26 5.66
CA ASP A 40 8.44 -2.36 4.65
C ASP A 40 7.37 -1.49 3.98
N PHE A 41 7.82 -0.47 3.27
CA PHE A 41 6.97 0.42 2.48
C PHE A 41 6.57 -0.20 1.13
N PHE A 42 5.31 0.03 0.74
CA PHE A 42 4.73 -0.44 -0.54
C PHE A 42 4.75 0.63 -1.63
N ALA A 43 4.45 1.86 -1.23
CA ALA A 43 4.38 3.01 -2.11
C ALA A 43 4.99 4.21 -1.38
N GLU A 44 5.67 5.06 -2.14
CA GLU A 44 6.21 6.32 -1.69
C GLU A 44 5.82 7.38 -2.74
N THR A 45 5.14 8.44 -2.31
CA THR A 45 4.57 9.49 -3.16
C THR A 45 5.10 10.84 -2.72
N ASP A 46 5.31 11.78 -3.66
CA ASP A 46 5.64 13.16 -3.31
C ASP A 46 4.40 13.84 -2.70
N ALA A 47 4.56 14.44 -1.52
CA ALA A 47 3.46 15.12 -0.83
C ALA A 47 2.95 16.37 -1.58
N ASN A 48 3.67 16.84 -2.59
CA ASN A 48 3.29 18.00 -3.40
C ASN A 48 2.68 17.60 -4.75
N ASP A 49 2.71 16.30 -5.11
CA ASP A 49 2.07 15.79 -6.32
C ASP A 49 0.63 15.35 -5.99
N ILE A 50 -0.33 16.19 -6.39
CA ILE A 50 -1.74 16.01 -6.06
C ILE A 50 -2.31 14.77 -6.74
N ASP A 51 -1.89 14.48 -7.98
CA ASP A 51 -2.39 13.34 -8.75
C ASP A 51 -1.93 12.02 -8.08
N ASP A 52 -0.66 11.98 -7.67
CA ASP A 52 -0.10 10.89 -6.88
C ASP A 52 -0.80 10.72 -5.53
N MET A 53 -1.12 11.82 -4.83
CA MET A 53 -1.86 11.77 -3.56
C MET A 53 -3.31 11.27 -3.73
N GLU A 54 -3.99 11.62 -4.82
CA GLU A 54 -5.36 11.15 -5.09
C GLU A 54 -5.37 9.64 -5.37
N ASN A 55 -4.41 9.17 -6.16
CA ASN A 55 -4.17 7.76 -6.38
C ASN A 55 -3.90 7.04 -5.04
N LEU A 56 -3.04 7.61 -4.20
CA LEU A 56 -2.65 7.03 -2.91
C LEU A 56 -3.84 6.91 -1.97
N LYS A 57 -4.69 7.94 -1.92
CA LYS A 57 -5.95 7.94 -1.17
C LYS A 57 -6.88 6.81 -1.66
N GLY A 58 -7.01 6.63 -2.97
CA GLY A 58 -7.81 5.54 -3.54
C GLY A 58 -7.33 4.15 -3.10
N LEU A 59 -6.01 3.94 -3.03
CA LEU A 59 -5.44 2.71 -2.48
C LEU A 59 -5.78 2.56 -0.99
N VAL A 60 -5.53 3.59 -0.17
CA VAL A 60 -5.79 3.56 1.27
C VAL A 60 -7.26 3.26 1.56
N ASP A 61 -8.18 3.95 0.89
CA ASP A 61 -9.63 3.74 1.05
C ASP A 61 -10.04 2.30 0.72
N ASN A 62 -9.41 1.69 -0.31
CA ASN A 62 -9.66 0.30 -0.66
C ASN A 62 -9.11 -0.66 0.40
N LEU A 63 -7.88 -0.44 0.87
CA LEU A 63 -7.24 -1.25 1.91
C LEU A 63 -8.03 -1.20 3.22
N LEU A 64 -8.48 -0.02 3.64
CA LEU A 64 -9.32 0.15 4.84
C LEU A 64 -10.67 -0.57 4.70
N LYS A 65 -11.31 -0.52 3.53
CA LYS A 65 -12.55 -1.30 3.27
C LYS A 65 -12.34 -2.81 3.36
N LEU A 66 -11.13 -3.29 3.08
CA LEU A 66 -10.74 -4.69 3.21
C LEU A 66 -10.33 -5.06 4.65
N GLY A 67 -10.28 -4.07 5.56
CA GLY A 67 -9.91 -4.22 6.96
C GLY A 67 -8.40 -4.18 7.21
N ALA A 68 -7.62 -3.51 6.37
CA ALA A 68 -6.19 -3.26 6.63
C ALA A 68 -6.02 -2.27 7.79
N GLU A 69 -4.96 -2.46 8.58
CA GLU A 69 -4.52 -1.59 9.67
C GLU A 69 -3.04 -1.25 9.53
#